data_AF-A0A954XGT4-F1
#
_entry.id   AF-A0A954XGT4-F1
#
_cell.length_a   1.000
_cell.length_b   1.000
_cell.length_c   1.000
_cell.angle_alpha   90.00
_cell.angle_beta   90.00
_cell.angle_gamma   90.00
#
_symmetry.space_group_name_H-M   'P 1'
#
loop_
_entity.id
_entity.type
_entity.pdbx_description
1 polymer ?
#
loop_
_entity_poly.entity_id
_entity_poly.type
_entity_poly.pdbx_seq_one_letter_code
_entity_poly.pdbx_strand_id
1 'polypeptide(L)'
;MKKLLMLLAAVSLAAVASPASAQFDQIFDERGRPHQGAVTKMTPTTITLQEGGREVNYDVNTIKSLKFGDEPGELTSVRDFVRQG
;
A
#
# COMPACT_ATOMS: atom_id res chain seq x y z
N MET A 1 -38.64 31.01 -20.35
CA MET A 1 -38.58 29.94 -19.32
C MET A 1 -38.06 28.65 -19.94
N LYS A 2 -37.14 27.94 -19.27
CA LYS A 2 -36.73 26.52 -19.52
C LYS A 2 -35.46 26.19 -20.32
N LYS A 3 -34.61 27.12 -20.76
CA LYS A 3 -33.33 26.73 -21.43
C LYS A 3 -32.04 27.28 -20.80
N LEU A 4 -32.14 27.99 -19.67
CA LEU A 4 -30.97 28.54 -18.96
C LEU A 4 -30.57 27.71 -17.73
N LEU A 5 -31.41 26.74 -17.33
CA LEU A 5 -31.24 25.94 -16.12
C LEU A 5 -30.60 24.56 -16.39
N MET A 6 -29.92 24.40 -17.53
CA MET A 6 -29.37 23.10 -17.96
C MET A 6 -27.86 23.15 -18.26
N LEU A 7 -27.18 24.26 -17.95
CA LEU A 7 -25.72 24.36 -18.08
C LEU A 7 -24.97 24.33 -16.73
N LEU A 8 -25.68 24.49 -15.61
CA LEU A 8 -25.06 24.64 -14.29
C LEU A 8 -24.92 23.33 -13.49
N ALA A 9 -25.28 22.18 -14.09
CA ALA A 9 -25.24 20.87 -13.43
C ALA A 9 -24.07 19.97 -13.88
N ALA A 10 -23.21 20.45 -14.79
CA ALA A 10 -22.13 19.64 -15.37
C ALA A 10 -20.74 19.89 -14.76
N VAL A 11 -20.59 20.86 -13.84
CA VAL A 11 -19.28 21.32 -13.33
C VAL A 11 -19.13 21.08 -11.83
N SER A 12 -19.65 19.97 -11.33
CA SER A 12 -19.44 19.55 -9.92
C SER A 12 -18.97 18.11 -9.80
N LEU A 13 -18.77 17.41 -10.93
CA LEU A 13 -18.23 16.05 -10.97
C LEU A 13 -16.75 16.02 -11.39
N ALA A 14 -16.01 17.11 -11.20
CA ALA A 14 -14.57 17.01 -11.00
C ALA A 14 -14.35 16.53 -9.56
N ALA A 15 -14.80 15.30 -9.31
CA ALA A 15 -14.44 14.55 -8.14
C ALA A 15 -12.93 14.63 -8.02
N VAL A 16 -12.48 15.21 -6.92
CA VAL A 16 -11.16 15.00 -6.32
C VAL A 16 -10.90 13.50 -6.29
N ALA A 17 -10.41 12.96 -7.40
CA ALA A 17 -9.72 11.70 -7.43
C ALA A 17 -8.46 11.96 -6.61
N SER A 18 -8.55 11.73 -5.30
CA SER A 18 -7.35 11.61 -4.48
C SER A 18 -6.43 10.67 -5.25
N PRO A 19 -5.19 11.07 -5.57
CA PRO A 19 -4.25 10.13 -6.13
C PRO A 19 -4.20 8.99 -5.12
N ALA A 20 -4.64 7.81 -5.54
CA ALA A 20 -4.33 6.61 -4.80
C ALA A 20 -2.81 6.52 -4.85
N SER A 21 -2.15 7.03 -3.80
CA SER A 21 -0.73 6.84 -3.61
C SER A 21 -0.52 5.34 -3.73
N ALA A 22 0.16 4.93 -4.79
CA ALA A 22 0.45 3.52 -5.02
C ALA A 22 1.38 3.12 -3.87
N GLN A 23 0.77 2.56 -2.83
CA GLN A 23 1.46 2.12 -1.64
C GLN A 23 2.17 0.82 -2.03
N PHE A 24 3.45 0.97 -2.37
CA PHE A 24 4.31 -0.13 -2.77
C PHE A 24 4.98 -0.72 -1.53
N ASP A 25 4.18 -1.30 -0.64
CA ASP A 25 4.73 -2.10 0.44
C ASP A 25 5.39 -3.35 -0.16
N GLN A 26 6.42 -3.84 0.52
CA GLN A 26 7.21 -4.99 0.08
C GLN A 26 7.35 -5.98 1.23
N ILE A 27 6.81 -7.18 1.03
CA ILE A 27 7.08 -8.34 1.88
C ILE A 27 8.25 -9.09 1.27
N PHE A 28 9.30 -9.32 2.04
CA PHE A 28 10.39 -10.21 1.66
C PHE A 28 10.20 -11.53 2.38
N ASP A 29 10.04 -12.61 1.62
CA ASP A 29 9.91 -13.96 2.17
C ASP A 29 11.23 -14.45 2.80
N GLU A 30 11.22 -15.65 3.41
CA GLU A 30 12.42 -16.28 3.97
C GLU A 30 13.60 -16.38 2.97
N ARG A 31 13.29 -16.46 1.67
CA ARG A 31 14.27 -16.54 0.57
C ARG A 31 14.70 -15.15 0.09
N GLY A 32 14.17 -14.08 0.70
CA GLY A 32 14.45 -12.68 0.35
C GLY A 32 13.78 -12.24 -0.95
N ARG A 33 12.79 -12.97 -1.46
CA ARG A 33 12.06 -12.56 -2.68
C ARG A 33 11.06 -11.46 -2.32
N PRO A 34 11.05 -10.33 -3.05
CA PRO A 34 10.10 -9.27 -2.80
C PRO A 34 8.73 -9.59 -3.42
N HIS A 35 7.68 -9.41 -2.63
CA HIS A 35 6.27 -9.42 -3.03
C HIS A 35 5.72 -8.02 -2.81
N GLN A 36 5.21 -7.38 -3.86
CA GLN A 36 4.88 -5.96 -3.86
C GLN A 36 3.36 -5.76 -3.89
N GLY A 37 2.85 -4.93 -2.99
CA GLY A 37 1.42 -4.62 -2.94
C GLY A 37 1.08 -3.67 -1.80
N ALA A 38 -0.21 -3.42 -1.59
CA ALA A 38 -0.69 -2.65 -0.46
C ALA A 38 -1.03 -3.59 0.71
N VAL A 39 -0.49 -3.36 1.90
CA VAL A 39 -0.90 -4.13 3.08
C VAL A 39 -2.31 -3.69 3.49
N THR A 40 -3.29 -4.59 3.35
CA THR A 40 -4.70 -4.30 3.65
C THR A 40 -5.11 -4.73 5.05
N LYS A 41 -4.40 -5.71 5.63
CA LYS A 41 -4.67 -6.22 6.98
C LYS A 41 -3.40 -6.77 7.63
N MET A 42 -3.27 -6.56 8.93
CA MET A 42 -2.20 -7.12 9.74
C MET A 42 -2.77 -7.72 11.02
N THR A 43 -2.35 -8.93 11.34
CA THR A 43 -2.65 -9.64 12.58
C THR A 43 -1.34 -10.18 13.17
N PRO A 44 -1.31 -10.64 14.43
CA PRO A 44 -0.09 -11.20 15.01
C PRO A 44 0.50 -12.39 14.25
N THR A 45 -0.31 -13.12 13.47
CA THR A 45 0.11 -14.33 12.76
C THR A 45 0.16 -14.18 11.24
N THR A 46 -0.55 -13.20 10.68
CA THR A 46 -0.78 -13.11 9.23
C THR A 46 -0.81 -11.66 8.75
N ILE A 47 -0.22 -11.42 7.58
CA ILE A 47 -0.28 -10.16 6.84
C ILE A 47 -1.00 -10.40 5.51
N THR A 48 -2.00 -9.58 5.19
CA THR A 48 -2.70 -9.61 3.89
C THR A 48 -2.16 -8.51 3.00
N LEU A 49 -1.70 -8.89 1.81
CA LEU A 49 -1.17 -8.01 0.78
C LEU A 49 -2.11 -8.03 -0.42
N GLN A 50 -2.53 -6.85 -0.89
CA GLN A 50 -3.21 -6.70 -2.16
C GLN A 50 -2.16 -6.57 -3.28
N GLU A 51 -1.91 -7.66 -3.99
CA GLU A 51 -0.91 -7.77 -5.06
C GLU A 51 -1.60 -8.15 -6.38
N GLY A 52 -1.36 -7.37 -7.44
CA GLY A 52 -1.90 -7.68 -8.77
C GLY A 52 -3.43 -7.81 -8.83
N GLY A 53 -4.15 -7.12 -7.95
CA GLY A 53 -5.62 -7.19 -7.88
C GLY A 53 -6.18 -8.39 -7.10
N ARG A 54 -5.34 -9.15 -6.39
CA ARG A 54 -5.75 -10.27 -5.53
C ARG A 54 -5.26 -10.05 -4.11
N GLU A 55 -6.02 -10.57 -3.15
CA GLU A 55 -5.59 -10.66 -1.75
C GLU A 55 -4.74 -11.91 -1.55
N VAL A 56 -3.53 -11.73 -1.02
CA VAL A 56 -2.60 -12.81 -0.69
C VAL A 56 -2.27 -12.73 0.79
N ASN A 57 -2.39 -13.87 1.48
CA ASN A 57 -2.07 -13.98 2.90
C ASN A 57 -0.66 -14.55 3.07
N TYR A 58 0.15 -13.90 3.90
CA TYR A 58 1.48 -14.32 4.29
C TYR A 58 1.51 -14.61 5.79
N ASP A 59 1.96 -15.80 6.18
CA ASP A 59 2.19 -16.12 7.58
C ASP A 59 3.44 -15.38 8.07
N VAL A 60 3.35 -14.72 9.23
CA VAL A 60 4.44 -13.90 9.78
C VAL A 60 5.74 -14.70 9.95
N ASN A 61 5.63 -16.00 10.25
CA ASN A 61 6.79 -16.88 10.40
C ASN A 61 7.58 -17.08 9.08
N THR A 62 6.94 -16.82 7.93
CA THR A 62 7.53 -16.97 6.59
C THR A 62 8.07 -15.66 6.02
N ILE A 63 7.96 -14.57 6.79
CA ILE A 63 8.36 -13.23 6.38
C ILE A 63 9.71 -12.90 7.01
N LYS A 64 10.72 -12.64 6.18
CA LYS A 64 12.03 -12.16 6.63
C LYS A 64 11.98 -10.68 6.97
N SER A 65 11.33 -9.88 6.13
CA SER A 65 11.18 -8.45 6.36
C SER A 65 9.95 -7.87 5.67
N LEU A 66 9.46 -6.76 6.22
CA LEU A 66 8.45 -5.91 5.62
C LEU A 66 9.05 -4.50 5.46
N LYS A 67 8.80 -3.88 4.32
CA LYS A 67 9.14 -2.48 4.03
C LYS A 67 7.87 -1.76 3.61
N PHE A 68 7.56 -0.66 4.29
CA PHE A 68 6.42 0.17 3.91
C PHE A 68 6.84 1.19 2.85
N GLY A 69 5.97 1.43 1.87
CA GLY A 69 6.27 2.35 0.76
C GLY A 69 6.51 3.79 1.22
N ASP A 70 5.79 4.21 2.28
CA ASP A 70 5.83 5.57 2.83
C ASP A 70 6.83 5.72 3.99
N GLU A 71 7.70 4.73 4.21
CA GLU A 71 8.64 4.77 5.31
C GLU A 71 9.82 5.74 5.02
N PRO A 72 10.06 6.76 5.87
CA PRO A 72 11.20 7.66 5.69
C PRO A 72 12.52 6.88 5.78
N GLY A 73 13.48 7.25 4.92
CA GLY A 73 14.73 6.51 4.75
C GLY A 73 15.55 6.35 6.04
N GLU A 74 15.42 7.27 6.98
CA GLU A 74 16.04 7.21 8.31
C GLU A 74 15.54 6.03 9.16
N LEU A 75 14.25 5.67 9.05
CA LEU A 75 13.70 4.51 9.76
C LEU A 75 14.12 3.20 9.08
N THR A 76 14.25 3.22 7.75
CA THR A 76 14.79 2.09 6.99
C THR A 76 16.24 1.80 7.39
N SER A 77 17.10 2.83 7.45
CA SER A 77 18.52 2.66 7.78
C SER A 77 18.76 2.20 9.21
N VAL A 78 18.00 2.71 10.19
CA VAL A 78 18.08 2.25 11.58
C VAL A 78 17.64 0.79 11.71
N ARG A 79 16.58 0.36 11.02
CA ARG A 79 16.14 -1.05 11.02
C ARG A 79 17.21 -1.98 10.45
N ASP A 80 17.82 -1.58 9.34
CA ASP A 80 18.87 -2.36 8.71
C ASP A 80 20.12 -2.45 9.60
N PHE A 81 20.45 -1.39 10.34
CA PHE A 81 21.52 -1.41 11.34
C PHE A 81 21.23 -2.38 12.50
N VAL A 82 20.04 -2.34 13.09
CA VAL A 82 19.64 -3.25 14.19
C VAL A 82 19.66 -4.71 13.74
N ARG A 83 19.35 -5.00 12.47
CA ARG A 83 19.43 -6.36 11.91
C ARG A 83 20.85 -6.90 11.74
N GLN A 84 21.85 -6.02 11.64
CA GLN A 84 23.25 -6.40 11.40
C GLN A 84 24.06 -6.54 12.70
N GLY A 85 23.55 -6.05 13.83
CA GLY A 85 24.12 -6.22 15.17
C GLY A 85 23.65 -7.48 15.87
#